data_AF-A0A2N1PM40-F1
#
_entry.id   AF-A0A2N1PM40-F1
#
_cell.length_a   1.000
_cell.length_b   1.000
_cell.length_c   1.000
_cell.angle_alpha   90.00
_cell.angle_beta   90.00
_cell.angle_gamma   90.00
#
_symmetry.space_group_name_H-M   'P 1'
#
loop_
_entity.id
_entity.type
_entity.pdbx_description
1 polymer ?
#
loop_
_entity_poly.entity_id
_entity_poly.type
_entity_poly.pdbx_seq_one_letter_code
_entity_poly.pdbx_strand_id
1 'polypeptide(L)'
;MFERPFKLIGVISLLIILLIFCHSGSPLLAVQLVLPGVPVYHWQYGCAPTSGGMLLGYWDARGYDLIAGDISATDSAAALDAIASTGHVADYWGDPDPLAQNHVNDSLADFMGTSVGGGTADGSTSSANVVPGLENFAAWDDPSTGGINESYLFDAAIFWTIQAWPGFGTFNFSLFKSEIDALRPVLLGGMVPGGGHMVIGYGYDDPDNVPDSGDEKFAVHDTWYDGVLPGSPSDQLGATISGGVEWWPWKQTQIGNYWIEAGVTFLPLGAPPGVPEPAEWVMLLIITIVLAVWHKGLFIQSESSHGGIRF
;
A
#
# COMPACT_ATOMS: atom_id res chain seq x y z
N MET A 1 14.48 -1.62 57.85
CA MET A 1 14.08 -0.34 57.21
C MET A 1 15.22 0.03 56.27
N PHE A 2 14.93 0.31 55.00
CA PHE A 2 15.89 0.58 53.90
C PHE A 2 16.63 -0.62 53.32
N GLU A 3 15.90 -1.49 52.61
CA GLU A 3 16.47 -2.17 51.46
C GLU A 3 15.57 -1.92 50.24
N ARG A 4 16.20 -1.70 49.08
CA ARG A 4 15.68 -1.73 47.70
C ARG A 4 15.39 -0.39 46.99
N PRO A 5 16.42 0.44 46.70
CA PRO A 5 16.41 1.34 45.54
C PRO A 5 17.17 0.76 44.31
N PHE A 6 18.01 -0.26 44.48
CA PHE A 6 18.89 -0.76 43.41
C PHE A 6 18.19 -1.50 42.26
N LYS A 7 16.97 -2.01 42.47
CA LYS A 7 16.22 -2.73 41.40
C LYS A 7 15.59 -1.78 40.38
N LEU A 8 15.26 -0.55 40.76
CA LEU A 8 14.59 0.40 39.87
C LEU A 8 15.56 1.06 38.88
N ILE A 9 16.78 1.38 39.34
CA ILE A 9 17.82 1.99 38.51
C ILE A 9 18.29 1.02 37.42
N GLY A 10 18.47 -0.27 37.74
CA GLY A 10 18.86 -1.28 36.75
C GLY A 10 17.82 -1.49 35.65
N VAL A 11 16.52 -1.41 35.98
CA VAL A 11 15.42 -1.57 35.01
C VAL A 11 15.31 -0.36 34.09
N ILE A 12 15.46 0.86 34.62
CA ILE A 12 15.46 2.09 33.81
C ILE A 12 16.67 2.11 32.87
N SER A 13 17.85 1.71 33.34
CA SER A 13 19.04 1.60 32.48
C SER A 13 18.89 0.54 31.39
N LEU A 14 18.27 -0.61 31.67
CA LEU A 14 18.00 -1.65 30.66
C LEU A 14 16.97 -1.18 29.62
N LEU A 15 15.93 -0.46 30.04
CA LEU A 15 14.95 0.14 29.13
C LEU A 15 15.55 1.25 28.26
N ILE A 16 16.41 2.10 28.81
CA ILE A 16 17.13 3.13 28.03
C ILE A 16 18.12 2.46 27.07
N ILE A 17 18.84 1.40 27.47
CA ILE A 17 19.72 0.64 26.58
C ILE A 17 18.91 -0.05 25.48
N LEU A 18 17.76 -0.64 25.77
CA LEU A 18 16.86 -1.22 24.76
C LEU A 18 16.26 -0.17 23.84
N LEU A 19 15.89 1.01 24.33
CA LEU A 19 15.42 2.14 23.51
C LEU A 19 16.54 2.70 22.62
N ILE A 20 17.78 2.78 23.12
CA ILE A 20 18.95 3.19 22.33
C ILE A 20 19.30 2.11 21.30
N PHE A 21 19.27 0.82 21.65
CA PHE A 21 19.48 -0.28 20.70
C PHE A 21 18.32 -0.44 19.70
N CYS A 22 17.11 -0.02 20.02
CA CYS A 22 16.01 0.12 19.05
C CYS A 22 16.22 1.28 18.08
N HIS A 23 17.06 2.27 18.41
CA HIS A 23 17.38 3.39 17.53
C HIS A 23 18.71 3.21 16.78
N SER A 24 19.62 2.37 17.29
CA SER A 24 20.96 2.15 16.70
C SER A 24 21.20 0.73 16.19
N GLY A 25 20.30 -0.20 16.47
CA GLY A 25 20.23 -1.44 15.72
C GLY A 25 19.66 -1.08 14.37
N SER A 26 20.49 -1.08 13.33
CA SER A 26 20.01 -1.18 11.96
C SER A 26 18.86 -2.19 12.00
N PRO A 27 17.63 -1.84 11.55
CA PRO A 27 16.55 -2.80 11.53
C PRO A 27 17.12 -4.07 10.91
N LEU A 28 16.73 -5.24 11.42
CA LEU A 28 16.89 -6.47 10.66
C LEU A 28 16.26 -6.15 9.31
N LEU A 29 17.09 -5.81 8.32
CA LEU A 29 16.64 -5.25 7.05
C LEU A 29 15.79 -6.35 6.46
N ALA A 30 14.48 -6.15 6.46
CA ALA A 30 13.58 -7.09 5.83
C ALA A 30 14.02 -7.11 4.37
N VAL A 31 14.60 -8.25 3.99
CA VAL A 31 14.99 -8.55 2.61
C VAL A 31 13.73 -8.72 1.77
N GLN A 32 12.61 -9.09 2.40
CA GLN A 32 11.32 -9.20 1.76
C GLN A 32 10.22 -8.78 2.73
N LEU A 33 9.26 -7.99 2.26
CA LEU A 33 8.07 -7.58 2.99
C LEU A 33 6.87 -7.58 2.05
N VAL A 34 5.74 -8.09 2.52
CA VAL A 34 4.46 -8.06 1.81
C VAL A 34 3.40 -7.55 2.78
N LEU A 35 2.70 -6.49 2.41
CA LEU A 35 1.65 -5.91 3.23
C LEU A 35 0.41 -6.81 3.21
N PRO A 36 -0.11 -7.22 4.38
CA PRO A 36 -1.37 -7.93 4.43
C PRO A 36 -2.55 -6.97 4.24
N GLY A 37 -3.63 -7.50 3.63
CA GLY A 37 -4.91 -6.80 3.54
C GLY A 37 -4.96 -5.68 2.50
N VAL A 38 -4.10 -5.72 1.47
CA VAL A 38 -4.39 -5.02 0.22
C VAL A 38 -5.41 -5.87 -0.54
N PRO A 39 -6.62 -5.37 -0.82
CA PRO A 39 -7.62 -6.14 -1.55
C PRO A 39 -7.21 -6.30 -3.02
N VAL A 40 -7.74 -7.33 -3.66
CA VAL A 40 -7.56 -7.60 -5.09
C VAL A 40 -8.88 -7.36 -5.78
N TYR A 41 -8.90 -6.41 -6.71
CA TYR A 41 -10.04 -6.15 -7.59
C TYR A 41 -9.63 -6.43 -9.03
N HIS A 42 -10.51 -7.05 -9.80
CA HIS A 42 -10.25 -7.19 -11.23
C HIS A 42 -10.49 -5.86 -11.94
N TRP A 43 -9.95 -5.71 -13.14
CA TRP A 43 -10.11 -4.50 -13.94
C TRP A 43 -11.58 -4.06 -14.02
N GLN A 44 -11.82 -2.80 -13.68
CA GLN A 44 -13.09 -2.11 -13.79
C GLN A 44 -12.88 -0.77 -14.47
N TYR A 45 -13.10 -0.74 -15.79
CA TYR A 45 -13.19 0.49 -16.59
C TYR A 45 -11.98 1.42 -16.47
N GLY A 46 -10.79 0.87 -16.22
CA GLY A 46 -9.52 1.60 -16.18
C GLY A 46 -8.54 1.04 -15.16
N CYS A 47 -7.26 0.96 -15.53
CA CYS A 47 -6.22 0.43 -14.64
C CYS A 47 -5.94 1.36 -13.44
N ALA A 48 -5.99 2.68 -13.67
CA ALA A 48 -5.81 3.68 -12.62
C ALA A 48 -6.94 3.68 -11.57
N PRO A 49 -8.23 3.78 -11.93
CA PRO A 49 -9.30 3.69 -10.93
C PRO A 49 -9.35 2.31 -10.26
N THR A 50 -9.08 1.21 -10.99
CA THR A 50 -9.04 -0.13 -10.35
C THR A 50 -7.96 -0.22 -9.27
N SER A 51 -6.72 0.16 -9.61
CA SER A 51 -5.60 0.12 -8.65
C SER A 51 -5.81 1.12 -7.51
N GLY A 52 -6.36 2.30 -7.82
CA GLY A 52 -6.75 3.30 -6.82
C GLY A 52 -7.82 2.77 -5.87
N GLY A 53 -8.79 2.00 -6.36
CA GLY A 53 -9.75 1.28 -5.53
C GLY A 53 -9.09 0.32 -4.56
N MET A 54 -8.07 -0.45 -5.00
CA MET A 54 -7.32 -1.32 -4.10
C MET A 54 -6.58 -0.54 -3.01
N LEU A 55 -6.05 0.63 -3.34
CA LEU A 55 -5.39 1.52 -2.38
C LEU A 55 -6.39 2.09 -1.36
N LEU A 56 -7.56 2.55 -1.80
CA LEU A 56 -8.62 3.00 -0.92
C LEU A 56 -9.11 1.87 -0.02
N GLY A 57 -9.31 0.67 -0.57
CA GLY A 57 -9.74 -0.49 0.21
C GLY A 57 -8.75 -0.96 1.26
N TYR A 58 -7.44 -0.74 1.03
CA TYR A 58 -6.43 -0.94 2.06
C TYR A 58 -6.63 -0.03 3.28
N TRP A 59 -6.95 1.24 3.05
CA TRP A 59 -7.17 2.23 4.12
C TRP A 59 -8.53 2.09 4.77
N ASP A 60 -9.57 1.83 3.99
CA ASP A 60 -10.92 1.55 4.48
C ASP A 60 -10.94 0.41 5.51
N ALA A 61 -10.28 -0.71 5.19
CA ALA A 61 -10.12 -1.86 6.09
C ALA A 61 -9.34 -1.53 7.39
N ARG A 62 -8.74 -0.34 7.49
CA ARG A 62 -8.03 0.19 8.66
C ARG A 62 -8.83 1.24 9.41
N GLY A 63 -10.11 1.42 9.08
CA GLY A 63 -11.06 2.27 9.80
C GLY A 63 -11.23 3.66 9.21
N TYR A 64 -10.75 3.90 7.99
CA TYR A 64 -10.99 5.15 7.27
C TYR A 64 -12.33 5.18 6.52
N ASP A 65 -13.17 4.14 6.59
CA ASP A 65 -14.57 4.10 6.09
C ASP A 65 -14.78 4.96 4.83
N LEU A 66 -13.92 4.74 3.82
CA LEU A 66 -13.82 5.56 2.61
C LEU A 66 -14.85 5.15 1.57
N ILE A 67 -15.42 3.95 1.72
CA ILE A 67 -16.37 3.38 0.79
C ILE A 67 -17.46 2.70 1.60
N ALA A 68 -18.71 3.10 1.36
CA ALA A 68 -19.86 2.51 2.01
C ALA A 68 -19.95 0.99 1.77
N GLY A 69 -19.86 0.21 2.85
CA GLY A 69 -20.10 -1.23 2.84
C GLY A 69 -18.83 -2.08 2.96
N ASP A 70 -18.97 -3.40 2.78
CA ASP A 70 -17.83 -4.32 2.90
C ASP A 70 -17.11 -4.44 1.56
N ILE A 71 -15.91 -3.87 1.50
CA ILE A 71 -15.03 -3.94 0.34
C ILE A 71 -13.85 -4.91 0.50
N SER A 72 -13.82 -5.67 1.60
CA SER A 72 -12.72 -6.61 1.89
C SER A 72 -12.73 -7.84 0.98
N ALA A 73 -13.89 -8.16 0.40
CA ALA A 73 -14.02 -9.22 -0.59
C ALA A 73 -13.57 -8.75 -1.98
N THR A 74 -12.86 -9.62 -2.70
CA THR A 74 -12.58 -9.44 -4.12
C THR A 74 -13.88 -9.18 -4.87
N ASP A 75 -13.89 -8.10 -5.65
CA ASP A 75 -15.00 -7.63 -6.47
C ASP A 75 -16.35 -7.53 -5.73
N SER A 76 -16.34 -7.11 -4.47
CA SER A 76 -17.59 -6.76 -3.79
C SER A 76 -18.36 -5.70 -4.59
N ALA A 77 -19.69 -5.76 -4.59
CA ALA A 77 -20.51 -4.79 -5.34
C ALA A 77 -20.20 -3.34 -4.94
N ALA A 78 -19.93 -3.10 -3.65
CA ALA A 78 -19.52 -1.79 -3.14
C ALA A 78 -18.18 -1.33 -3.72
N ALA A 79 -17.17 -2.22 -3.76
CA ALA A 79 -15.87 -1.89 -4.34
C ALA A 79 -15.99 -1.60 -5.85
N LEU A 80 -16.75 -2.42 -6.58
CA LEU A 80 -16.93 -2.24 -8.02
C LEU A 80 -17.62 -0.90 -8.34
N ASP A 81 -18.69 -0.57 -7.62
CA ASP A 81 -19.45 0.67 -7.81
C ASP A 81 -18.62 1.90 -7.42
N ALA A 82 -17.84 1.82 -6.34
CA ALA A 82 -16.93 2.89 -5.92
C ALA A 82 -15.77 3.10 -6.91
N ILE A 83 -15.30 2.05 -7.59
CA ILE A 83 -14.27 2.18 -8.63
C ILE A 83 -14.88 2.83 -9.88
N ALA A 84 -15.94 2.23 -10.43
CA ALA A 84 -16.60 2.66 -11.65
C ALA A 84 -18.12 2.44 -11.50
N SER A 85 -18.84 3.52 -11.20
CA SER A 85 -20.27 3.43 -10.93
C SER A 85 -21.03 3.05 -12.20
N THR A 86 -22.28 2.62 -12.02
CA THR A 86 -23.18 2.42 -13.16
C THR A 86 -23.37 3.70 -13.98
N GLY A 87 -23.30 4.88 -13.35
CA GLY A 87 -23.35 6.18 -14.02
C GLY A 87 -22.13 6.40 -14.93
N HIS A 88 -20.93 6.17 -14.39
CA HIS A 88 -19.67 6.27 -15.15
C HIS A 88 -19.67 5.35 -16.37
N VAL A 89 -20.04 4.08 -16.16
CA VAL A 89 -20.10 3.10 -17.24
C VAL A 89 -21.14 3.49 -18.29
N ALA A 90 -22.29 4.05 -17.90
CA ALA A 90 -23.31 4.46 -18.85
C ALA A 90 -22.87 5.65 -19.72
N ASP A 91 -22.05 6.55 -19.18
CA ASP A 91 -21.56 7.73 -19.88
C ASP A 91 -20.38 7.41 -20.82
N TYR A 92 -19.48 6.51 -20.40
CA TYR A 92 -18.14 6.33 -21.01
C TYR A 92 -17.81 4.90 -21.46
N TRP A 93 -18.81 4.07 -21.72
CA TRP A 93 -18.59 2.72 -22.24
C TRP A 93 -18.92 2.62 -23.73
N GLY A 94 -17.92 2.23 -24.53
CA GLY A 94 -18.01 1.93 -25.95
C GLY A 94 -17.31 2.96 -26.84
N ASP A 95 -16.66 2.50 -27.90
CA ASP A 95 -15.91 3.34 -28.85
C ASP A 95 -16.75 3.73 -30.09
N PRO A 96 -16.94 5.04 -30.39
CA PRO A 96 -16.51 6.20 -29.60
C PRO A 96 -17.44 6.46 -28.42
N ASP A 97 -16.87 7.02 -27.33
CA ASP A 97 -17.61 7.33 -26.10
C ASP A 97 -18.96 7.98 -26.41
N PRO A 98 -20.08 7.35 -25.99
CA PRO A 98 -21.38 7.69 -26.52
C PRO A 98 -21.86 9.08 -26.08
N LEU A 99 -21.32 9.65 -24.99
CA LEU A 99 -21.85 10.87 -24.37
C LEU A 99 -20.80 11.78 -23.73
N ALA A 100 -21.19 13.06 -23.54
CA ALA A 100 -20.55 13.96 -22.61
C ALA A 100 -21.11 13.70 -21.20
N GLN A 101 -20.27 13.85 -20.17
CA GLN A 101 -20.61 13.63 -18.75
C GLN A 101 -22.04 14.08 -18.41
N ASN A 102 -22.91 13.13 -18.08
CA ASN A 102 -24.33 13.38 -17.85
C ASN A 102 -24.78 13.01 -16.42
N HIS A 103 -23.91 12.36 -15.64
CA HIS A 103 -24.10 12.15 -14.21
C HIS A 103 -23.12 12.96 -13.36
N VAL A 104 -23.43 13.04 -12.06
CA VAL A 104 -22.56 13.65 -11.05
C VAL A 104 -21.46 12.66 -10.69
N ASN A 105 -20.24 13.14 -10.43
CA ASN A 105 -19.17 12.26 -9.96
C ASN A 105 -19.62 11.50 -8.72
N ASP A 106 -19.64 10.18 -8.80
CA ASP A 106 -19.99 9.28 -7.71
C ASP A 106 -19.07 8.05 -7.64
N SER A 107 -18.07 7.96 -8.52
CA SER A 107 -17.04 6.92 -8.49
C SER A 107 -15.63 7.46 -8.69
N LEU A 108 -14.62 6.69 -8.27
CA LEU A 108 -13.22 7.05 -8.42
C LEU A 108 -12.84 7.33 -9.88
N ALA A 109 -13.37 6.56 -10.82
CA ALA A 109 -13.20 6.77 -12.24
C ALA A 109 -13.67 8.17 -12.70
N ASP A 110 -14.78 8.70 -12.16
CA ASP A 110 -15.24 10.07 -12.44
C ASP A 110 -14.29 11.12 -11.88
N PHE A 111 -13.87 10.97 -10.61
CA PHE A 111 -12.95 11.92 -9.98
C PHE A 111 -11.58 11.95 -10.68
N MET A 112 -11.13 10.80 -11.21
CA MET A 112 -9.94 10.70 -12.04
C MET A 112 -10.16 11.14 -13.51
N GLY A 113 -11.40 11.43 -13.91
CA GLY A 113 -11.73 11.74 -15.31
C GLY A 113 -11.33 10.63 -16.27
N THR A 114 -11.50 9.38 -15.85
CA THR A 114 -11.20 8.20 -16.68
C THR A 114 -12.15 8.17 -17.88
N SER A 115 -11.62 7.88 -19.07
CA SER A 115 -12.37 7.92 -20.34
C SER A 115 -12.95 9.30 -20.71
N VAL A 116 -12.64 10.36 -19.96
CA VAL A 116 -13.19 11.70 -20.25
C VAL A 116 -12.38 12.36 -21.37
N GLY A 117 -13.00 12.54 -22.54
CA GLY A 117 -12.45 13.41 -23.58
C GLY A 117 -12.53 12.91 -25.02
N GLY A 118 -13.67 12.37 -25.46
CA GLY A 118 -14.09 12.28 -26.89
C GLY A 118 -13.07 11.72 -27.88
N GLY A 119 -12.19 10.82 -27.44
CA GLY A 119 -11.05 10.33 -28.23
C GLY A 119 -9.92 9.70 -27.40
N THR A 120 -10.04 9.69 -26.07
CA THR A 120 -9.28 8.78 -25.20
C THR A 120 -9.83 7.37 -25.35
N ALA A 121 -8.96 6.36 -25.34
CA ALA A 121 -9.42 4.97 -25.32
C ALA A 121 -10.17 4.66 -24.01
N ASP A 122 -11.18 3.79 -24.09
CA ASP A 122 -11.94 3.30 -22.92
C ASP A 122 -10.99 2.87 -21.79
N GLY A 123 -11.20 3.44 -20.61
CA GLY A 123 -10.41 3.18 -19.40
C GLY A 123 -9.09 3.93 -19.33
N SER A 124 -8.83 4.88 -20.23
CA SER A 124 -7.65 5.75 -20.17
C SER A 124 -7.80 6.84 -19.12
N THR A 125 -6.80 6.99 -18.26
CA THR A 125 -6.74 8.02 -17.23
C THR A 125 -5.48 8.86 -17.42
N SER A 126 -5.62 10.18 -17.43
CA SER A 126 -4.46 11.09 -17.43
C SER A 126 -3.74 11.00 -16.10
N SER A 127 -2.41 10.86 -16.11
CA SER A 127 -1.59 10.89 -14.89
C SER A 127 -1.78 12.18 -14.07
N ALA A 128 -2.12 13.29 -14.73
CA ALA A 128 -2.43 14.57 -14.07
C ALA A 128 -3.72 14.53 -13.24
N ASN A 129 -4.60 13.56 -13.49
CA ASN A 129 -5.87 13.42 -12.78
C ASN A 129 -5.84 12.35 -11.67
N VAL A 130 -4.82 11.48 -11.63
CA VAL A 130 -4.75 10.39 -10.65
C VAL A 130 -4.67 10.93 -9.22
N VAL A 131 -3.72 11.83 -8.96
CA VAL A 131 -3.53 12.48 -7.65
C VAL A 131 -4.78 13.25 -7.21
N PRO A 132 -5.26 14.26 -7.95
CA PRO A 132 -6.44 15.00 -7.53
C PRO A 132 -7.70 14.12 -7.49
N GLY A 133 -7.80 13.09 -8.32
CA GLY A 133 -8.92 12.15 -8.29
C GLY A 133 -8.99 11.33 -7.01
N LEU A 134 -7.85 10.81 -6.53
CA LEU A 134 -7.75 10.11 -5.24
C LEU A 134 -8.11 11.03 -4.07
N GLU A 135 -7.55 12.24 -4.04
CA GLU A 135 -7.82 13.21 -2.97
C GLU A 135 -9.28 13.65 -2.96
N ASN A 136 -9.85 13.94 -4.13
CA ASN A 136 -11.24 14.36 -4.24
C ASN A 136 -12.21 13.23 -3.87
N PHE A 137 -11.92 11.98 -4.25
CA PHE A 137 -12.75 10.84 -3.86
C PHE A 137 -12.68 10.61 -2.35
N ALA A 138 -11.49 10.62 -1.75
CA ALA A 138 -11.37 10.42 -0.30
C ALA A 138 -11.99 11.56 0.52
N ALA A 139 -11.98 12.79 0.01
CA ALA A 139 -12.63 13.93 0.64
C ALA A 139 -14.12 14.06 0.29
N TRP A 140 -14.66 13.16 -0.55
CA TRP A 140 -16.05 13.14 -0.90
C TRP A 140 -16.85 12.38 0.17
N ASP A 141 -18.01 12.92 0.50
CA ASP A 141 -18.97 12.32 1.41
C ASP A 141 -20.16 11.87 0.56
N ASP A 142 -20.37 10.56 0.41
CA ASP A 142 -21.43 10.05 -0.46
C ASP A 142 -22.80 10.49 0.08
N PRO A 143 -23.55 11.35 -0.63
CA PRO A 143 -24.85 11.80 -0.18
C PRO A 143 -25.89 10.68 -0.07
N SER A 144 -25.62 9.50 -0.65
CA SER A 144 -26.52 8.35 -0.65
C SER A 144 -26.54 7.57 0.67
N THR A 145 -25.52 7.73 1.52
CA THR A 145 -25.28 6.89 2.71
C THR A 145 -26.05 7.33 3.95
N GLY A 146 -26.91 8.35 3.81
CA GLY A 146 -27.80 8.79 4.88
C GLY A 146 -27.08 9.55 6.00
N GLY A 147 -25.93 10.16 5.70
CA GLY A 147 -25.17 11.02 6.62
C GLY A 147 -24.11 10.29 7.45
N ILE A 148 -23.66 9.12 6.98
CA ILE A 148 -22.39 8.54 7.43
C ILE A 148 -21.30 9.41 6.80
N ASN A 149 -20.41 9.99 7.61
CA ASN A 149 -19.34 10.84 7.08
C ASN A 149 -18.17 9.97 6.64
N GLU A 150 -18.01 9.85 5.33
CA GLU A 150 -16.97 9.05 4.66
C GLU A 150 -15.83 9.92 4.12
N SER A 151 -15.92 11.24 4.33
CA SER A 151 -14.92 12.20 3.90
C SER A 151 -13.72 12.25 4.85
N TYR A 152 -12.55 11.87 4.34
CA TYR A 152 -11.25 12.01 4.99
C TYR A 152 -10.29 12.84 4.13
N LEU A 153 -9.39 13.56 4.80
CA LEU A 153 -8.33 14.28 4.10
C LEU A 153 -7.14 13.35 3.91
N PHE A 154 -6.71 13.20 2.66
CA PHE A 154 -5.48 12.51 2.28
C PHE A 154 -4.57 13.47 1.50
N ASP A 155 -3.27 13.23 1.59
CA ASP A 155 -2.23 13.86 0.80
C ASP A 155 -1.72 12.82 -0.20
N ALA A 156 -1.91 13.10 -1.49
CA ALA A 156 -1.46 12.27 -2.57
C ALA A 156 -0.34 12.97 -3.34
N ALA A 157 0.75 12.26 -3.64
CA ALA A 157 1.87 12.84 -4.36
C ALA A 157 2.39 11.88 -5.42
N ILE A 158 2.54 12.38 -6.64
CA ILE A 158 3.16 11.66 -7.75
C ILE A 158 4.65 12.01 -7.83
N PHE A 159 5.49 10.98 -7.78
CA PHE A 159 6.93 11.10 -7.96
C PHE A 159 7.33 10.40 -9.25
N TRP A 160 7.98 11.12 -10.14
CA TRP A 160 8.48 10.58 -11.40
C TRP A 160 9.84 9.92 -11.21
N THR A 161 10.13 8.87 -11.97
CA THR A 161 11.49 8.32 -12.04
C THR A 161 12.40 9.27 -12.83
N ILE A 162 13.71 9.18 -12.61
CA ILE A 162 14.68 9.98 -13.37
C ILE A 162 14.62 9.70 -14.88
N GLN A 163 14.15 8.50 -15.26
CA GLN A 163 13.98 8.12 -16.66
C GLN A 163 12.77 8.82 -17.28
N ALA A 164 11.65 8.90 -16.56
CA ALA A 164 10.45 9.61 -16.99
C ALA A 164 10.67 11.13 -17.04
N TRP A 165 11.39 11.67 -16.06
CA TRP A 165 11.69 13.09 -15.97
C TRP A 165 13.18 13.36 -15.65
N PRO A 166 14.05 13.35 -16.68
CA PRO A 166 15.48 13.58 -16.51
C PRO A 166 15.78 14.91 -15.78
N GLY A 167 16.53 14.82 -14.68
CA GLY A 167 16.95 15.98 -13.88
C GLY A 167 16.00 16.39 -12.76
N PHE A 168 14.79 15.82 -12.70
CA PHE A 168 13.79 16.17 -11.68
C PHE A 168 13.14 14.95 -11.01
N GLY A 169 13.17 13.79 -11.65
CA GLY A 169 12.60 12.57 -11.08
C GLY A 169 13.34 12.09 -9.83
N THR A 170 12.59 11.86 -8.76
CA THR A 170 13.10 11.41 -7.46
C THR A 170 12.59 10.02 -7.06
N PHE A 171 11.69 9.42 -7.84
CA PHE A 171 11.13 8.11 -7.52
C PHE A 171 12.12 6.99 -7.82
N ASN A 172 12.40 6.16 -6.82
CA ASN A 172 13.32 5.04 -6.90
C ASN A 172 12.91 3.91 -5.95
N PHE A 173 13.63 2.78 -6.03
CA PHE A 173 13.28 1.61 -5.22
C PHE A 173 13.38 1.91 -3.73
N SER A 174 14.35 2.71 -3.31
CA SER A 174 14.48 3.11 -1.90
C SER A 174 13.28 3.90 -1.40
N LEU A 175 12.70 4.79 -2.21
CA LEU A 175 11.49 5.53 -1.85
C LEU A 175 10.28 4.58 -1.78
N PHE A 176 10.10 3.72 -2.79
CA PHE A 176 9.05 2.69 -2.78
C PHE A 176 9.14 1.79 -1.54
N LYS A 177 10.33 1.26 -1.24
CA LYS A 177 10.60 0.45 -0.06
C LYS A 177 10.25 1.18 1.23
N SER A 178 10.59 2.46 1.35
CA SER A 178 10.28 3.26 2.55
C SER A 178 8.78 3.47 2.79
N GLU A 179 7.98 3.52 1.72
CA GLU A 179 6.52 3.55 1.82
C GLU A 179 5.97 2.21 2.32
N ILE A 180 6.45 1.10 1.76
CA ILE A 180 6.06 -0.25 2.20
C ILE A 180 6.48 -0.50 3.65
N ASP A 181 7.69 -0.13 4.06
CA ASP A 181 8.17 -0.22 5.44
C ASP A 181 7.30 0.58 6.42
N ALA A 182 6.70 1.67 5.93
CA ALA A 182 5.75 2.48 6.67
C ALA A 182 4.30 1.99 6.57
N LEU A 183 4.08 0.78 6.04
CA LEU A 183 2.78 0.16 5.83
C LEU A 183 1.89 0.97 4.88
N ARG A 184 2.46 1.51 3.81
CA ARG A 184 1.73 2.26 2.78
C ARG A 184 1.96 1.64 1.40
N PRO A 185 0.92 1.03 0.80
CA PRO A 185 0.97 0.64 -0.61
C PRO A 185 1.18 1.85 -1.51
N VAL A 186 1.75 1.63 -2.69
CA VAL A 186 2.08 2.69 -3.66
C VAL A 186 1.44 2.35 -4.99
N LEU A 187 0.72 3.29 -5.62
CA LEU A 187 0.32 3.09 -7.01
C LEU A 187 1.53 3.29 -7.91
N LEU A 188 1.76 2.37 -8.83
CA LEU A 188 2.88 2.43 -9.75
C LEU A 188 2.32 2.65 -11.15
N GLY A 189 2.68 3.78 -11.75
CA GLY A 189 2.50 4.05 -13.17
C GLY A 189 3.67 3.46 -13.93
N GLY A 190 3.40 2.49 -14.79
CA GLY A 190 4.39 1.85 -15.65
C GLY A 190 4.08 2.10 -17.13
N MET A 191 5.13 2.18 -17.93
CA MET A 191 5.00 2.00 -19.38
C MET A 191 5.20 0.53 -19.67
N VAL A 192 4.32 -0.06 -20.49
CA VAL A 192 4.33 -1.47 -20.89
C VAL A 192 4.11 -1.58 -22.41
N PRO A 193 4.41 -2.72 -23.07
CA PRO A 193 4.00 -2.90 -24.46
C PRO A 193 2.49 -2.66 -24.61
N GLY A 194 2.10 -1.63 -25.38
CA GLY A 194 0.70 -1.30 -25.64
C GLY A 194 0.18 -0.01 -24.99
N GLY A 195 0.93 0.60 -24.07
CA GLY A 195 0.56 1.90 -23.48
C GLY A 195 1.00 2.08 -22.03
N GLY A 196 0.47 3.11 -21.38
CA GLY A 196 0.58 3.29 -19.94
C GLY A 196 -0.29 2.28 -19.20
N HIS A 197 0.18 1.81 -18.04
CA HIS A 197 -0.51 0.87 -17.19
C HIS A 197 -0.32 1.27 -15.73
N MET A 198 -1.31 1.02 -14.89
CA MET A 198 -1.23 1.33 -13.47
C MET A 198 -1.59 0.09 -12.65
N VAL A 199 -0.79 -0.14 -11.62
CA VAL A 199 -0.90 -1.26 -10.70
C VAL A 199 -0.69 -0.78 -9.26
N ILE A 200 -1.06 -1.60 -8.27
CA ILE A 200 -0.72 -1.32 -6.87
C ILE A 200 0.47 -2.18 -6.43
N GLY A 201 1.53 -1.53 -5.97
CA GLY A 201 2.66 -2.15 -5.30
C GLY A 201 2.41 -2.25 -3.80
N TYR A 202 2.54 -3.46 -3.24
CA TYR A 202 2.22 -3.72 -1.82
C TYR A 202 3.28 -4.55 -1.09
N GLY A 203 4.46 -4.66 -1.66
CA GLY A 203 5.56 -5.42 -1.07
C GLY A 203 6.82 -5.28 -1.90
N TYR A 204 7.93 -5.72 -1.35
CA TYR A 204 9.22 -5.71 -2.01
C TYR A 204 10.03 -6.96 -1.68
N ASP A 205 10.94 -7.33 -2.58
CA ASP A 205 11.98 -8.34 -2.41
C ASP A 205 13.29 -7.70 -2.87
N ASP A 206 14.22 -7.54 -1.93
CA ASP A 206 15.48 -6.81 -2.02
C ASP A 206 16.59 -7.74 -1.49
N PRO A 207 16.94 -8.80 -2.25
CA PRO A 207 17.78 -9.92 -1.81
C PRO A 207 19.15 -9.48 -1.30
N ASP A 208 19.71 -8.43 -1.89
CA ASP A 208 21.04 -7.94 -1.59
C ASP A 208 21.03 -6.74 -0.64
N ASN A 209 19.88 -6.09 -0.44
CA ASN A 209 19.76 -4.83 0.28
C ASN A 209 20.78 -3.79 -0.23
N VAL A 210 21.01 -3.81 -1.54
CA VAL A 210 21.85 -2.87 -2.27
C VAL A 210 20.90 -2.09 -3.17
N PRO A 211 20.70 -0.79 -2.94
CA PRO A 211 19.80 0.02 -3.77
C PRO A 211 20.20 0.00 -5.23
N ASP A 212 19.20 -0.22 -6.08
CA ASP A 212 19.27 -0.28 -7.53
C ASP A 212 20.28 -1.35 -8.04
N SER A 213 20.37 -2.50 -7.35
CA SER A 213 21.22 -3.64 -7.74
C SER A 213 20.78 -4.27 -9.05
N GLY A 214 19.50 -4.12 -9.40
CA GLY A 214 18.85 -4.69 -10.58
C GLY A 214 18.17 -6.03 -10.34
N ASP A 215 18.34 -6.60 -9.15
CA ASP A 215 17.72 -7.87 -8.72
C ASP A 215 16.47 -7.65 -7.85
N GLU A 216 16.11 -6.39 -7.58
CA GLU A 216 14.96 -6.06 -6.77
C GLU A 216 13.63 -6.33 -7.48
N LYS A 217 12.62 -6.65 -6.68
CA LYS A 217 11.25 -6.89 -7.14
C LYS A 217 10.27 -6.18 -6.23
N PHE A 218 9.07 -5.97 -6.75
CA PHE A 218 7.93 -5.52 -5.98
C PHE A 218 6.76 -6.49 -6.11
N ALA A 219 6.03 -6.67 -5.01
CA ALA A 219 4.78 -7.41 -5.01
C ALA A 219 3.69 -6.53 -5.61
N VAL A 220 2.89 -7.07 -6.51
CA VAL A 220 1.92 -6.31 -7.30
C VAL A 220 0.58 -7.00 -7.39
N HIS A 221 -0.50 -6.22 -7.29
CA HIS A 221 -1.79 -6.63 -7.82
C HIS A 221 -1.96 -5.94 -9.16
N ASP A 222 -1.84 -6.76 -10.19
CA ASP A 222 -2.05 -6.34 -11.55
C ASP A 222 -3.54 -6.28 -11.86
N THR A 223 -3.93 -5.30 -12.67
CA THR A 223 -5.30 -5.13 -13.13
C THR A 223 -5.62 -6.03 -14.33
N TRP A 224 -4.62 -6.56 -15.05
CA TRP A 224 -4.90 -7.49 -16.15
C TRP A 224 -5.43 -8.85 -15.66
N TYR A 225 -6.44 -9.38 -16.35
CA TYR A 225 -7.11 -10.64 -15.99
C TYR A 225 -6.21 -11.89 -16.10
N ASP A 226 -5.14 -11.81 -16.88
CA ASP A 226 -4.34 -12.98 -17.25
C ASP A 226 -3.28 -13.35 -16.19
N GLY A 227 -2.96 -12.44 -15.25
CA GLY A 227 -1.88 -12.62 -14.29
C GLY A 227 -0.57 -13.07 -14.95
N VAL A 228 0.22 -13.91 -14.27
CA VAL A 228 1.48 -14.47 -14.80
C VAL A 228 1.24 -15.77 -15.58
N LEU A 229 0.54 -15.69 -16.72
CA LEU A 229 0.40 -16.80 -17.66
C LEU A 229 1.40 -16.69 -18.83
N PRO A 230 1.90 -17.81 -19.40
CA PRO A 230 2.82 -17.74 -20.53
C PRO A 230 2.29 -16.90 -21.70
N GLY A 231 3.06 -15.89 -22.11
CA GLY A 231 2.69 -14.95 -23.17
C GLY A 231 1.80 -13.78 -22.73
N SER A 232 1.31 -13.78 -21.49
CA SER A 232 0.63 -12.61 -20.89
C SER A 232 1.57 -11.40 -20.89
N PRO A 233 1.03 -10.18 -20.83
CA PRO A 233 1.85 -9.00 -20.62
C PRO A 233 2.78 -9.15 -19.40
N SER A 234 2.31 -9.65 -18.25
CA SER A 234 3.10 -9.82 -17.03
C SER A 234 4.26 -10.81 -17.20
N ASP A 235 4.03 -11.93 -17.91
CA ASP A 235 5.11 -12.87 -18.28
C ASP A 235 6.20 -12.21 -19.15
N GLN A 236 5.81 -11.32 -20.08
CA GLN A 236 6.76 -10.55 -20.90
C GLN A 236 7.59 -9.57 -20.07
N LEU A 237 7.10 -9.15 -18.90
CA LEU A 237 7.83 -8.31 -17.95
C LEU A 237 8.84 -9.10 -17.10
N GLY A 238 8.83 -10.44 -17.18
CA GLY A 238 9.58 -11.30 -16.28
C GLY A 238 8.93 -11.43 -14.90
N ALA A 239 7.61 -11.25 -14.81
CA ALA A 239 6.87 -11.47 -13.58
C ALA A 239 7.01 -12.93 -13.11
N THR A 240 6.96 -13.14 -11.80
CA THR A 240 7.05 -14.47 -11.19
C THR A 240 6.02 -14.61 -10.08
N ILE A 241 5.47 -15.81 -9.87
CA ILE A 241 4.65 -16.12 -8.69
C ILE A 241 5.49 -16.87 -7.66
N SER A 242 5.55 -16.35 -6.44
CA SER A 242 6.18 -17.02 -5.31
C SER A 242 5.38 -16.78 -4.04
N GLY A 243 5.04 -17.85 -3.32
CA GLY A 243 4.23 -17.74 -2.09
C GLY A 243 2.80 -17.23 -2.32
N GLY A 244 2.26 -17.35 -3.54
CA GLY A 244 0.95 -16.78 -3.90
C GLY A 244 0.99 -15.27 -4.17
N VAL A 245 2.17 -14.66 -4.19
CA VAL A 245 2.39 -13.26 -4.50
C VAL A 245 2.97 -13.15 -5.91
N GLU A 246 2.42 -12.22 -6.68
CA GLU A 246 2.98 -11.82 -7.97
C GLU A 246 4.09 -10.79 -7.78
N TRP A 247 5.26 -11.08 -8.33
CA TRP A 247 6.46 -10.29 -8.20
C TRP A 247 6.91 -9.79 -9.56
N TRP A 248 6.96 -8.47 -9.73
CA TRP A 248 7.51 -7.82 -10.92
C TRP A 248 8.92 -7.32 -10.63
N PRO A 249 9.85 -7.42 -11.59
CA PRO A 249 11.17 -6.85 -11.42
C PRO A 249 11.08 -5.31 -11.36
N TRP A 250 11.84 -4.72 -10.45
CA TRP A 250 12.00 -3.27 -10.39
C TRP A 250 12.94 -2.80 -11.50
N LYS A 251 12.40 -2.09 -12.49
CA LYS A 251 13.18 -1.56 -13.62
C LYS A 251 12.87 -0.07 -13.81
N GLN A 252 13.87 0.78 -13.57
CA GLN A 252 13.77 2.22 -13.83
C GLN A 252 14.20 2.59 -15.25
N THR A 253 15.03 1.77 -15.88
CA THR A 253 15.48 1.97 -17.25
C THR A 253 14.63 1.12 -18.19
N GLN A 254 14.37 1.65 -19.38
CA GLN A 254 13.62 0.95 -20.40
C GLN A 254 14.35 -0.34 -20.79
N ILE A 255 13.77 -1.49 -20.46
CA ILE A 255 14.18 -2.78 -20.98
C ILE A 255 13.04 -3.29 -21.85
N GLY A 256 13.24 -3.25 -23.17
CA GLY A 256 12.14 -3.46 -24.11
C GLY A 256 11.11 -2.33 -24.01
N ASN A 257 9.87 -2.66 -23.69
CA ASN A 257 8.78 -1.69 -23.54
C ASN A 257 8.33 -1.51 -22.09
N TYR A 258 9.13 -1.95 -21.10
CA TYR A 258 8.76 -1.87 -19.69
C TYR A 258 9.72 -1.03 -18.87
N TRP A 259 9.14 -0.10 -18.10
CA TRP A 259 9.79 0.57 -16.97
C TRP A 259 8.75 1.23 -16.07
N ILE A 260 9.12 1.46 -14.82
CA ILE A 260 8.34 2.25 -13.88
C ILE A 260 8.53 3.73 -14.20
N GLU A 261 7.45 4.43 -14.47
CA GLU A 261 7.44 5.84 -14.82
C GLU A 261 7.26 6.73 -13.59
N ALA A 262 6.37 6.32 -12.69
CA ALA A 262 6.06 7.07 -11.48
C ALA A 262 5.52 6.19 -10.35
N GLY A 263 5.60 6.72 -9.13
CA GLY A 263 4.87 6.21 -7.98
C GLY A 263 3.97 7.27 -7.38
N VAL A 264 2.77 6.89 -6.95
CA VAL A 264 1.84 7.75 -6.21
C VAL A 264 1.76 7.27 -4.77
N THR A 265 2.18 8.13 -3.84
CA THR A 265 1.98 7.92 -2.41
C THR A 265 0.61 8.45 -2.01
N PHE A 266 -0.01 7.86 -0.99
CA PHE A 266 -1.32 8.24 -0.50
C PHE A 266 -1.37 8.14 1.02
N LEU A 267 -1.40 9.29 1.70
CA LEU A 267 -1.21 9.38 3.15
C LEU A 267 -2.41 10.07 3.80
N PRO A 268 -2.98 9.51 4.88
CA PRO A 268 -4.02 10.18 5.63
C PRO A 268 -3.47 11.42 6.35
N LEU A 269 -4.21 12.53 6.34
CA LEU A 269 -3.89 13.77 7.05
C LEU A 269 -4.51 13.80 8.47
N GLY A 270 -4.41 12.66 9.16
CA GLY A 270 -4.89 12.43 10.51
C GLY A 270 -5.65 11.11 10.63
N ALA A 271 -5.47 10.45 11.77
CA ALA A 271 -6.18 9.20 12.03
C ALA A 271 -7.64 9.41 12.49
N PRO A 272 -8.56 8.52 12.08
CA PRO A 272 -9.89 8.43 12.67
C PRO A 272 -9.79 8.23 14.19
N PRO A 273 -10.73 8.76 14.98
CA PRO A 273 -10.75 8.53 16.43
C PRO A 273 -10.66 7.05 16.79
N GLY A 274 -9.57 6.65 17.44
CA GLY A 274 -9.37 5.26 17.88
C GLY A 274 -8.62 4.35 16.90
N VAL A 275 -8.20 4.85 15.74
CA VAL A 275 -7.28 4.15 14.83
C VAL A 275 -5.86 4.64 15.12
N PRO A 276 -4.96 3.81 15.67
CA PRO A 276 -3.55 4.18 15.80
C PRO A 276 -2.94 4.33 14.40
N GLU A 277 -2.08 5.34 14.24
CA GLU A 277 -1.27 5.45 13.03
C GLU A 277 -0.47 4.14 12.80
N PRO A 278 -0.21 3.70 11.56
CA PRO A 278 0.50 2.44 11.30
C PRO A 278 1.83 2.29 12.05
N ALA A 279 2.55 3.39 12.27
CA ALA A 279 3.77 3.42 13.08
C ALA A 279 3.53 3.13 14.57
N GLU A 280 2.35 3.47 15.12
CA GLU A 280 1.97 3.18 16.50
C GLU A 280 1.67 1.69 16.71
N TRP A 281 1.17 0.98 15.69
CA TRP A 281 0.98 -0.47 15.74
C TRP A 281 2.29 -1.22 15.88
N VAL A 282 3.34 -0.78 15.16
CA VAL A 282 4.68 -1.35 15.29
C VAL A 282 5.20 -1.15 16.72
N MET A 283 4.99 0.03 17.30
CA MET A 283 5.39 0.32 18.69
C MET A 283 4.61 -0.52 19.71
N LEU A 284 3.29 -0.66 19.55
CA LEU A 284 2.44 -1.49 20.41
C LEU A 284 2.80 -2.98 20.35
N LEU A 285 3.13 -3.49 19.17
CA LEU A 285 3.57 -4.87 18.98
C LEU A 285 4.92 -5.12 19.67
N ILE A 286 5.88 -4.21 19.49
CA ILE A 286 7.20 -4.29 20.16
C ILE A 286 7.04 -4.29 21.67
N ILE A 287 6.22 -3.39 22.23
CA ILE A 287 5.93 -3.33 23.67
C ILE A 287 5.33 -4.66 24.15
N THR A 288 4.37 -5.22 23.42
CA THR A 288 3.71 -6.48 23.78
C THR A 288 4.68 -7.66 23.79
N ILE A 289 5.57 -7.75 22.79
CA ILE A 289 6.61 -8.78 22.71
C ILE A 289 7.60 -8.64 23.88
N VAL A 290 8.05 -7.42 24.18
CA VAL A 290 8.96 -7.15 25.31
C VAL A 290 8.32 -7.56 26.64
N LEU A 291 7.04 -7.22 26.86
CA LEU A 291 6.30 -7.61 28.07
C LEU A 291 6.10 -9.12 28.17
N ALA A 292 5.82 -9.81 27.05
CA ALA A 292 5.67 -11.27 27.01
C ALA A 292 6.98 -11.99 27.34
N VAL A 293 8.12 -11.50 26.82
CA VAL A 293 9.46 -12.02 27.16
C VAL A 293 9.79 -11.77 28.62
N TRP A 294 9.48 -10.59 29.15
CA TRP A 294 9.69 -10.24 30.56
C TRP A 294 8.91 -11.16 31.51
N HIS A 295 7.64 -11.42 31.22
CA HIS A 295 6.82 -12.33 32.02
C HIS A 295 7.33 -13.77 32.01
N LYS A 296 7.82 -14.27 30.87
CA LYS A 296 8.40 -15.62 30.77
C LYS A 296 9.76 -15.73 31.49
N GLY A 297 10.58 -14.67 31.45
CA GLY A 297 11.88 -14.63 32.12
C GLY A 297 11.78 -14.65 33.66
N LEU A 298 10.71 -14.09 34.23
CA LEU A 298 10.46 -14.09 35.67
C LEU A 298 10.09 -15.47 36.25
N PHE A 299 9.61 -16.41 35.43
CA PHE A 299 9.21 -17.75 35.89
C PHE A 299 10.35 -18.78 35.91
N ILE A 300 11.46 -18.54 35.19
CA ILE A 300 12.55 -19.53 35.06
C ILE A 300 13.53 -19.50 36.25
N GLN A 301 13.44 -18.52 37.16
CA GLN A 301 14.41 -18.36 38.26
C GLN A 301 14.00 -18.89 39.65
N SER A 302 12.95 -19.71 39.82
CA SER A 302 12.56 -20.19 41.17
C SER A 302 12.88 -21.66 41.51
N GLU A 303 13.47 -22.44 40.60
CA GLU A 303 13.86 -23.82 40.91
C GLU A 303 15.38 -24.01 40.95
N SER A 304 16.04 -23.47 41.98
CA SER A 304 17.36 -23.96 42.36
C SER A 304 17.47 -24.28 43.85
N SER A 305 17.68 -25.58 44.08
CA SER A 305 18.38 -26.19 45.21
C SER A 305 17.86 -25.93 46.63
N HIS A 306 16.99 -26.82 47.11
CA HIS A 306 17.09 -27.33 48.47
C HIS A 306 17.65 -28.76 48.44
N GLY A 307 18.97 -28.87 48.19
CA GLY A 307 19.73 -30.09 48.47
C GLY A 307 19.96 -30.21 49.96
N GLY A 308 19.04 -30.89 50.67
CA GLY A 308 19.20 -31.22 52.08
C GLY A 308 20.22 -32.33 52.27
N ILE A 309 21.38 -31.99 52.84
CA ILE A 309 22.34 -32.96 53.40
C ILE A 309 21.74 -33.48 54.72
N ARG A 310 21.50 -34.80 54.81
CA ARG A 310 21.22 -35.48 56.09
C ARG A 310 22.54 -36.05 56.63
N PHE A 311 22.84 -35.68 57.87
CA PHE A 311 23.88 -36.29 58.71
C PHE A 311 23.39 -37.63 59.28
#